data_AF-A0A3C0AZ63-F1
#
_entry.id   AF-A0A3C0AZ63-F1
#
_cell.length_a   1.000
_cell.length_b   1.000
_cell.length_c   1.000
_cell.angle_alpha   90.00
_cell.angle_beta   90.00
_cell.angle_gamma   90.00
#
_symmetry.space_group_name_H-M   'P 1'
#
loop_
_entity.id
_entity.type
_entity.pdbx_description
1 polymer ?
#
loop_
_entity_poly.entity_id
_entity_poly.type
_entity_poly.pdbx_seq_one_letter_code
_entity_poly.pdbx_strand_id
1 'polypeptide(L)'
;ENVPFDQEAFDIWKTLIDEDRIILGNKKDNFWEMGDQGPCGPCSEIHVDIRSAEEKALISGKSLVNNDHPHVVEIWNNVFMEFNRKADGSLEKLPAQHVDTGMGFERLCMVLQGVQSNYDTDVFTPLIREIE
;
A
#
# COMPACT_ATOMS: atom_id res chain seq x y z
N GLU A 1 -18.11 -7.05 -6.81
CA GLU A 1 -18.42 -6.02 -7.84
C GLU A 1 -17.43 -6.18 -8.98
N ASN A 2 -17.84 -5.88 -10.22
CA ASN A 2 -17.26 -6.35 -11.49
C ASN A 2 -15.85 -5.82 -11.85
N VAL A 3 -14.91 -5.76 -10.90
CA VAL A 3 -13.51 -5.47 -11.18
C VAL A 3 -12.79 -6.81 -11.40
N PRO A 4 -12.19 -7.04 -12.58
CA PRO A 4 -11.44 -8.25 -12.84
C PRO A 4 -10.21 -8.34 -11.94
N PHE A 5 -9.75 -9.56 -11.67
CA PHE A 5 -8.47 -9.78 -11.00
C PHE A 5 -7.33 -9.21 -11.85
N ASP A 6 -6.43 -8.45 -11.23
CA ASP A 6 -5.24 -7.91 -11.88
C ASP A 6 -4.17 -9.01 -12.04
N GLN A 7 -4.34 -9.81 -13.08
CA GLN A 7 -3.44 -10.90 -13.42
C GLN A 7 -2.06 -10.39 -13.82
N GLU A 8 -1.98 -9.21 -14.46
CA GLU A 8 -0.73 -8.63 -14.93
C GLU A 8 0.17 -8.24 -13.76
N ALA A 9 -0.36 -7.52 -12.77
CA ALA A 9 0.40 -7.18 -11.57
C ALA A 9 0.86 -8.42 -10.80
N PHE A 10 -0.02 -9.43 -10.65
CA PHE A 10 0.34 -10.69 -10.00
C PHE A 10 1.49 -11.41 -10.70
N ASP A 11 1.42 -11.55 -12.02
CA ASP A 11 2.43 -12.23 -12.82
C ASP A 11 3.78 -11.50 -12.74
N ILE A 12 3.77 -10.15 -12.80
CA ILE A 12 4.98 -9.34 -12.65
C ILE A 12 5.61 -9.56 -11.26
N TRP A 13 4.84 -9.45 -10.18
CA TRP A 13 5.37 -9.64 -8.82
C TRP A 13 5.94 -11.03 -8.60
N LYS A 14 5.31 -12.07 -9.17
CA LYS A 14 5.78 -13.45 -9.08
C LYS A 14 7.16 -13.66 -9.73
N THR A 15 7.60 -12.76 -10.62
CA THR A 15 8.98 -12.78 -11.14
C THR A 15 10.01 -12.14 -10.21
N LEU A 16 9.56 -11.34 -9.24
CA LEU A 16 10.41 -10.49 -8.39
C LEU A 16 10.51 -10.99 -6.94
N ILE A 17 9.44 -11.60 -6.40
CA ILE A 17 9.36 -12.07 -5.02
C ILE A 17 8.69 -13.45 -4.94
N ASP A 18 8.88 -14.13 -3.82
CA ASP A 18 8.21 -15.39 -3.54
C ASP A 18 6.69 -15.22 -3.52
N GLU A 19 5.97 -16.16 -4.14
CA GLU A 19 4.51 -16.12 -4.29
C GLU A 19 3.78 -16.13 -2.94
N ASP A 20 4.39 -16.70 -1.91
CA ASP A 20 3.83 -16.71 -0.55
C ASP A 20 3.75 -15.30 0.07
N ARG A 21 4.54 -14.34 -0.43
CA ARG A 21 4.53 -12.93 -0.03
C ARG A 21 3.57 -12.07 -0.85
N ILE A 22 2.95 -12.64 -1.90
CA ILE A 22 1.91 -11.97 -2.68
C ILE A 22 0.55 -12.26 -2.02
N ILE A 23 -0.18 -11.21 -1.68
CA ILE A 23 -1.48 -11.29 -1.02
C ILE A 23 -2.55 -10.87 -2.02
N LEU A 24 -3.57 -11.71 -2.20
CA LEU A 24 -4.71 -11.37 -3.04
C LEU A 24 -5.60 -10.38 -2.29
N GLY A 25 -5.60 -9.14 -2.77
CA GLY A 25 -6.40 -8.04 -2.27
C GLY A 25 -7.89 -8.20 -2.47
N ASN A 26 -8.67 -7.44 -1.70
CA ASN A 26 -10.08 -7.22 -1.98
C ASN A 26 -10.26 -5.85 -2.67
N LYS A 27 -11.47 -5.57 -3.20
CA LYS A 27 -11.74 -4.28 -3.87
C LYS A 27 -11.53 -3.07 -2.95
N LYS A 28 -11.90 -3.17 -1.66
CA LYS A 28 -11.85 -2.04 -0.73
C LYS A 28 -10.41 -1.53 -0.56
N ASP A 29 -9.45 -2.45 -0.54
CA ASP A 29 -8.05 -2.11 -0.28
C ASP A 29 -7.26 -1.92 -1.58
N ASN A 30 -7.55 -2.71 -2.62
CA ASN A 30 -6.77 -2.77 -3.86
C ASN A 30 -7.47 -2.17 -5.11
N PHE A 31 -8.47 -1.32 -4.89
CA PHE A 31 -9.07 -0.50 -5.94
C PHE A 31 -9.12 0.95 -5.46
N TRP A 32 -8.24 1.77 -6.02
CA TRP A 32 -8.08 3.15 -5.58
C TRP A 32 -9.00 4.08 -6.36
N GLU A 33 -9.63 5.00 -5.63
CA GLU A 33 -10.58 5.95 -6.17
C GLU A 33 -10.36 7.32 -5.53
N MET A 34 -10.31 8.39 -6.34
CA MET A 34 -10.17 9.75 -5.82
C MET A 34 -11.43 10.21 -5.06
N GLY A 35 -12.59 9.60 -5.34
CA GLY A 35 -13.89 9.91 -4.73
C GLY A 35 -15.02 9.20 -5.47
N ASP A 36 -16.25 9.70 -5.31
CA ASP A 36 -17.47 9.10 -5.93
C ASP A 36 -17.43 9.09 -7.48
N GLN A 37 -16.62 9.97 -8.08
CA GLN A 37 -16.44 10.11 -9.52
C GLN A 37 -14.99 10.46 -9.83
N GLY A 38 -14.53 10.09 -11.02
CA GLY A 38 -13.22 10.46 -11.54
C GLY A 38 -12.31 9.27 -11.83
N PRO A 39 -11.03 9.55 -12.16
CA PRO A 39 -10.04 8.52 -12.44
C PRO A 39 -9.83 7.56 -11.27
N CYS A 40 -9.82 6.26 -11.57
CA CYS A 40 -9.67 5.17 -10.61
C CYS A 40 -9.06 3.93 -11.28
N GLY A 41 -8.67 2.96 -10.48
CA GLY A 41 -8.21 1.68 -11.00
C GLY A 41 -7.66 0.72 -9.94
N PRO A 42 -7.26 -0.49 -10.36
CA PRO A 42 -6.62 -1.44 -9.48
C PRO A 42 -5.30 -0.87 -8.96
N CYS A 43 -4.91 -1.27 -7.75
CA CYS A 43 -3.64 -0.86 -7.17
C CYS A 43 -2.91 -2.01 -6.46
N SER A 44 -1.59 -1.91 -6.49
CA SER A 44 -0.67 -2.83 -5.83
C SER A 44 0.09 -2.12 -4.72
N GLU A 45 -0.10 -2.59 -3.50
CA GLU A 45 0.54 -2.04 -2.29
C GLU A 45 1.76 -2.84 -1.87
N ILE A 46 2.74 -2.16 -1.30
CA ILE A 46 3.95 -2.72 -0.71
C ILE A 46 3.89 -2.50 0.80
N HIS A 47 3.85 -3.61 1.54
CA HIS A 47 3.82 -3.63 2.99
C HIS A 47 5.16 -4.12 3.56
N VAL A 48 5.57 -3.54 4.69
CA VAL A 48 6.78 -3.92 5.42
C VAL A 48 6.44 -4.28 6.86
N ASP A 49 6.94 -5.42 7.30
CA ASP A 49 6.85 -5.88 8.69
C ASP A 49 8.12 -5.46 9.45
N ILE A 50 8.00 -4.47 10.33
CA ILE A 50 9.11 -3.94 11.15
C ILE A 50 9.14 -4.53 12.56
N ARG A 51 8.30 -5.52 12.86
CA ARG A 51 8.31 -6.22 14.15
C ARG A 51 9.63 -6.96 14.38
N SER A 52 9.89 -7.29 15.64
CA SER A 52 11.03 -8.12 16.04
C SER A 52 10.96 -9.52 15.40
N ALA A 53 12.09 -10.22 15.39
CA ALA A 53 12.15 -11.58 14.85
C ALA A 53 11.27 -12.54 15.67
N GLU A 54 11.20 -12.32 16.99
CA GLU A 54 10.39 -13.09 17.93
C GLU A 54 8.90 -12.93 17.63
N GLU A 55 8.42 -11.71 17.41
CA GLU A 55 7.02 -11.45 17.03
C GLU A 55 6.66 -12.06 15.68
N LYS A 56 7.57 -11.97 14.71
CA LYS A 56 7.41 -12.57 13.37
C LYS A 56 7.34 -14.10 13.41
N ALA A 57 8.08 -14.72 14.33
CA ALA A 57 8.05 -16.17 14.52
C ALA A 57 6.72 -16.67 15.13
N LEU A 58 6.05 -15.83 15.94
CA LEU A 58 4.77 -16.16 16.56
C LEU A 58 3.60 -16.01 15.58
N ILE A 59 3.57 -14.91 14.83
CA ILE A 59 2.47 -14.59 13.90
C ILE A 59 3.07 -14.06 12.60
N SER A 60 2.71 -14.68 11.48
CA SER A 60 3.12 -14.24 10.15
C SER A 60 2.68 -12.81 9.87
N GLY A 61 3.58 -11.98 9.33
CA GLY A 61 3.23 -10.62 8.88
C GLY A 61 2.13 -10.62 7.82
N LYS A 62 2.05 -11.68 6.99
CA LYS A 62 1.03 -11.85 5.95
C LYS A 62 -0.39 -11.75 6.50
N SER A 63 -0.66 -12.32 7.69
CA SER A 63 -1.98 -12.28 8.31
C SER A 63 -2.32 -10.94 8.96
N LEU A 64 -1.37 -10.00 8.99
CA LEU A 64 -1.52 -8.69 9.63
C LEU A 64 -1.56 -7.53 8.62
N VAL A 65 -1.24 -7.78 7.36
CA VAL A 65 -1.42 -6.81 6.27
C VAL A 65 -2.88 -6.39 6.20
N ASN A 66 -3.14 -5.08 6.07
CA ASN A 66 -4.48 -4.46 6.04
C ASN A 66 -5.35 -4.79 7.27
N ASN A 67 -4.74 -5.06 8.43
CA ASN A 67 -5.42 -5.26 9.71
C ASN A 67 -5.03 -4.19 10.76
N ASP A 68 -4.71 -2.97 10.31
CA ASP A 68 -4.36 -1.82 11.16
C ASP A 68 -3.24 -2.09 12.18
N HIS A 69 -2.33 -3.01 11.88
CA HIS A 69 -1.24 -3.36 12.77
C HIS A 69 -0.14 -2.28 12.73
N PRO A 70 0.28 -1.69 13.87
CA PRO A 70 1.17 -0.52 13.89
C PRO A 70 2.56 -0.79 13.29
N HIS A 71 3.00 -2.04 13.32
CA HIS A 71 4.33 -2.47 12.84
C HIS A 71 4.29 -3.33 11.56
N VAL A 72 3.13 -3.50 10.93
CA VAL A 72 3.01 -4.09 9.58
C VAL A 72 2.36 -3.03 8.72
N VAL A 73 3.20 -2.25 8.06
CA VAL A 73 2.83 -0.94 7.52
C VAL A 73 2.88 -0.92 6.01
N GLU A 74 1.85 -0.32 5.41
CA GLU A 74 1.87 0.06 4.00
C GLU A 74 2.90 1.18 3.80
N ILE A 75 3.89 0.96 2.95
CA ILE A 75 4.93 1.96 2.63
C ILE A 75 4.63 2.65 1.31
N TRP A 76 4.14 1.89 0.33
CA TRP A 76 4.01 2.38 -1.05
C TRP A 76 2.77 1.78 -1.72
N ASN A 77 1.91 2.62 -2.28
CA ASN A 77 0.80 2.22 -3.12
C ASN A 77 1.06 2.60 -4.59
N ASN A 78 0.90 1.64 -5.50
CA ASN A 78 1.03 1.83 -6.94
C ASN A 78 -0.34 1.66 -7.59
N VAL A 79 -0.96 2.76 -7.97
CA VAL A 79 -2.28 2.81 -8.60
C VAL A 79 -2.13 2.79 -10.11
N PHE A 80 -2.77 1.82 -10.75
CA PHE A 80 -2.84 1.69 -12.20
C PHE A 80 -4.13 2.38 -12.66
N MET A 81 -4.01 3.60 -13.16
CA MET A 81 -5.14 4.41 -13.57
C MET A 81 -5.68 3.91 -14.91
N GLU A 82 -6.77 3.15 -14.84
CA GLU A 82 -7.35 2.46 -15.99
C GLU A 82 -8.76 2.92 -16.32
N PHE A 83 -9.51 3.40 -15.33
CA PHE A 83 -10.93 3.70 -15.45
C PHE A 83 -11.26 5.11 -15.01
N ASN A 84 -12.40 5.61 -15.46
CA ASN A 84 -13.04 6.80 -14.96
C ASN A 84 -14.42 6.39 -14.45
N ARG A 85 -14.66 6.55 -13.14
CA ARG A 85 -15.96 6.31 -12.54
C ARG A 85 -16.91 7.46 -12.86
N LYS A 86 -18.07 7.12 -13.39
CA LYS A 86 -19.17 8.06 -13.66
C LYS A 86 -20.10 8.19 -12.46
N ALA A 87 -20.94 9.22 -12.48
CA ALA A 87 -21.97 9.47 -11.47
C ALA A 87 -22.96 8.30 -11.26
N ASP A 88 -23.17 7.48 -12.29
CA ASP A 88 -24.03 6.28 -12.23
C ASP A 88 -23.30 5.04 -11.70
N GLY A 89 -22.02 5.19 -11.29
CA GLY A 89 -21.16 4.12 -10.79
C GLY A 89 -20.51 3.28 -11.88
N SER A 90 -20.81 3.51 -13.17
CA SER A 90 -20.17 2.80 -14.28
C SER A 90 -18.68 3.16 -14.41
N LEU A 91 -17.90 2.19 -14.88
CA LEU A 91 -16.47 2.33 -15.12
C LEU A 91 -16.21 2.44 -16.63
N GLU A 92 -15.79 3.61 -17.10
CA GLU A 92 -15.33 3.80 -18.48
C GLU A 92 -13.82 3.69 -18.57
N LYS A 93 -13.30 2.92 -19.53
CA LYS A 93 -11.85 2.80 -19.72
C LYS A 93 -11.25 4.14 -20.17
N LEU A 94 -10.14 4.54 -19.56
CA LEU A 94 -9.42 5.75 -19.94
C LEU A 94 -8.78 5.60 -21.33
N PRO A 95 -8.67 6.69 -22.11
CA PRO A 95 -8.04 6.66 -23.43
C PRO A 95 -6.52 6.42 -23.34
N ALA A 96 -5.91 6.74 -22.21
CA ALA A 96 -4.52 6.45 -21.88
C ALA A 96 -4.44 5.91 -20.45
N GLN A 97 -3.63 4.86 -20.26
CA GLN A 97 -3.33 4.32 -18.94
C GLN A 97 -2.16 5.09 -18.33
N HIS A 98 -2.28 5.39 -17.04
CA HIS A 98 -1.26 6.11 -16.28
C HIS A 98 -0.95 5.36 -14.99
N VAL A 99 0.20 5.66 -14.40
CA VAL A 99 0.58 5.14 -13.09
C VAL A 99 0.65 6.31 -12.14
N ASP A 100 -0.08 6.21 -11.03
CA ASP A 100 0.02 7.12 -9.90
C ASP A 100 0.59 6.33 -8.71
N THR A 101 1.62 6.85 -8.05
CA THR A 101 2.23 6.14 -6.92
C THR A 101 2.42 7.07 -5.75
N GLY A 102 2.04 6.61 -4.55
CA GLY A 102 2.24 7.32 -3.30
C GLY A 102 3.09 6.49 -2.35
N MET A 103 4.21 7.06 -1.90
CA MET A 103 5.06 6.46 -0.87
C MET A 103 5.13 7.40 0.34
N GLY A 104 4.82 6.88 1.52
CA GLY A 104 4.88 7.66 2.76
C GLY A 104 6.34 7.89 3.17
N PHE A 105 6.84 9.12 3.02
CA PHE A 105 8.24 9.46 3.32
C PHE A 105 8.60 9.17 4.78
N GLU A 106 7.74 9.54 5.72
CA GLU A 106 7.93 9.33 7.15
C GLU A 106 7.95 7.84 7.50
N ARG A 107 7.08 7.05 6.88
CA ARG A 107 7.04 5.59 7.06
C ARG A 107 8.28 4.92 6.47
N LEU A 108 8.76 5.39 5.32
CA LEU A 108 10.01 4.92 4.73
C LEU A 108 11.19 5.21 5.67
N CYS A 109 11.29 6.43 6.21
CA CYS A 109 12.32 6.78 7.18
C CYS A 109 12.27 5.89 8.42
N MET A 110 11.07 5.62 8.96
CA MET A 110 10.87 4.71 10.09
C MET A 110 11.48 3.32 9.81
N VAL A 111 11.18 2.75 8.63
CA VAL A 111 11.72 1.45 8.21
C VAL A 111 13.24 1.49 8.05
N LEU A 112 13.79 2.50 7.37
CA LEU A 112 15.22 2.58 7.07
C LEU A 112 16.07 2.86 8.31
N GLN A 113 15.54 3.60 9.28
CA GLN A 113 16.22 3.93 10.53
C GLN A 113 16.05 2.85 11.60
N GLY A 114 15.19 1.85 11.36
CA GLY A 114 14.95 0.76 12.31
C GLY A 114 14.25 1.20 13.60
N VAL A 115 13.43 2.25 13.52
CA VAL A 115 12.61 2.75 14.64
C VAL A 115 11.17 2.25 14.50
N GLN A 116 10.40 2.29 15.59
CA GLN A 116 9.02 1.75 15.61
C GLN A 116 7.92 2.80 15.45
N SER A 117 8.29 4.08 15.35
CA SER A 117 7.36 5.18 15.19
C SER A 117 7.91 6.19 14.19
N ASN A 118 7.02 6.78 13.38
CA ASN A 118 7.38 7.91 12.53
C ASN A 118 7.98 9.06 13.34
N TYR A 119 7.49 9.29 14.57
CA TYR A 119 7.93 10.38 15.44
C TYR A 119 9.35 10.19 16.00
N ASP A 120 9.87 8.96 15.98
CA ASP A 120 11.23 8.65 16.44
C ASP A 120 12.28 8.88 15.36
N THR A 121 11.86 9.23 14.15
CA THR A 121 12.77 9.50 13.02
C THR A 121 13.45 10.86 13.16
N ASP A 122 14.54 11.04 12.42
CA ASP A 122 15.21 12.33 12.23
C ASP A 122 14.31 13.43 11.61
N VAL A 123 13.17 13.07 11.01
CA VAL A 123 12.18 14.01 10.47
C VAL A 123 11.46 14.76 11.61
N PHE A 124 11.14 14.07 12.71
CA PHE A 124 10.33 14.64 13.80
C PHE A 124 11.11 14.92 15.07
N THR A 125 12.17 14.16 15.36
CA THR A 125 12.93 14.33 16.60
C THR A 125 13.49 15.75 16.81
N PRO A 126 13.92 16.53 15.80
CA PRO A 126 14.31 17.93 16.00
C PRO A 126 13.12 18.82 16.37
N LEU A 127 11.96 18.61 15.74
CA LEU A 127 10.75 19.41 16.00
C LEU A 127 10.20 19.16 17.41
N ILE A 128 10.21 17.91 17.86
CA ILE A 128 9.76 17.53 19.20
C ILE A 128 10.66 18.17 20.27
N ARG A 129 11.99 18.13 20.08
CA ARG A 129 12.96 18.75 21.00
C ARG A 129 12.80 20.26 21.17
N GLU A 130 12.34 20.97 20.14
CA GLU A 130 12.10 22.42 20.23
C GLU A 130 10.80 22.75 20.98
N ILE A 131 9.89 21.79 21.14
CA ILE A 131 8.60 21.96 21.84
C ILE A 131 8.74 21.63 23.35
N GLU A 132 9.69 20.76 23.71
CA GLU A 132 10.02 20.39 25.09
C GLU A 132 10.64 21.53 25.92
#